data_AF-A0A0G0MLM4-F1
#
_entry.id   AF-A0A0G0MLM4-F1
#
_cell.length_a   1.000
_cell.length_b   1.000
_cell.length_c   1.000
_cell.angle_alpha   90.00
_cell.angle_beta   90.00
_cell.angle_gamma   90.00
#
_symmetry.space_group_name_H-M   'P 1'
#
loop_
_entity.id
_entity.type
_entity.pdbx_description
1 polymer ?
#
loop_
_entity_poly.entity_id
_entity_poly.type
_entity_poly.pdbx_seq_one_letter_code
_entity_poly.pdbx_strand_id
1 'polypeptide(L)'
;MQKCILWNREDLIGNGMESLTFSYTQLVVMIGFLAILAELVLGIQTGFDFLLLGSILVVSGTVGEALKSIWITLGMSSILAFLYIAFGRNLIRQKIIVTTHKTNIDNVVGKHGIVIRSITPDTAGLVRIDDED
;
A
#
# COMPACT_ATOMS: atom_id res chain seq x y z
N MET A 1 -39.12 25.58 -43.79
CA MET A 1 -37.88 25.93 -44.53
C MET A 1 -36.71 25.25 -43.83
N GLN A 2 -36.10 24.32 -44.56
CA GLN A 2 -35.16 23.30 -44.11
C GLN A 2 -33.77 23.92 -43.90
N LYS A 3 -33.32 24.05 -42.64
CA LYS A 3 -31.93 24.41 -42.34
C LYS A 3 -31.09 23.16 -42.55
N CYS A 4 -30.45 23.09 -43.72
CA CYS A 4 -29.38 22.14 -44.00
C CYS A 4 -28.35 22.21 -42.87
N ILE A 5 -28.25 21.11 -42.15
CA ILE A 5 -27.18 20.84 -41.20
C ILE A 5 -25.93 20.61 -42.03
N LEU A 6 -25.18 21.68 -42.29
CA LEU A 6 -23.80 21.60 -42.76
C LEU A 6 -22.97 21.14 -41.55
N TRP A 7 -22.82 19.83 -41.38
CA TRP A 7 -21.76 19.28 -40.54
C TRP A 7 -20.44 19.56 -41.25
N ASN A 8 -19.72 20.57 -40.78
CA ASN A 8 -18.36 20.86 -41.20
C ASN A 8 -17.46 19.73 -40.69
N ARG A 9 -16.76 19.05 -41.60
CA ARG A 9 -15.86 17.90 -41.27
C ARG A 9 -14.65 18.33 -40.43
N GLU A 10 -14.34 19.63 -40.39
CA GLU A 10 -13.18 20.18 -39.66
C GLU A 10 -13.44 20.30 -38.14
N ASP A 11 -14.71 20.35 -37.70
CA ASP A 11 -15.08 20.42 -36.27
C ASP A 11 -14.88 19.08 -35.53
N LEU A 12 -14.72 17.97 -36.27
CA LEU A 12 -14.47 16.63 -35.71
C LEU A 12 -12.99 16.36 -35.42
N ILE A 13 -12.07 17.16 -35.97
CA ILE A 13 -10.63 17.00 -35.75
C ILE A 13 -10.12 18.02 -34.71
N GLY A 14 -10.77 19.19 -34.59
CA GLY A 14 -10.41 20.24 -33.64
C GLY A 14 -10.87 20.05 -32.20
N ASN A 15 -11.86 19.18 -31.94
CA ASN A 15 -12.37 18.87 -30.59
C ASN A 15 -11.61 17.73 -29.88
N GLY A 16 -10.50 17.25 -30.43
CA GLY A 16 -9.74 16.10 -29.90
C GLY A 16 -8.52 16.46 -29.05
N MET A 17 -8.20 17.75 -28.94
CA MET A 17 -7.07 18.23 -28.13
C MET A 17 -7.57 19.32 -27.18
N GLU A 18 -8.36 18.93 -26.18
CA GLU A 18 -8.43 19.74 -24.96
C GLU A 18 -6.99 19.88 -24.46
N SER A 19 -6.51 21.11 -24.43
CA SER A 19 -5.19 21.43 -23.90
C SER A 19 -5.08 20.83 -22.50
N LEU A 20 -4.20 19.83 -22.33
CA LEU A 20 -3.89 19.20 -21.05
C LEU A 20 -3.16 20.21 -20.15
N THR A 21 -3.90 21.19 -19.62
CA THR A 21 -3.37 22.12 -18.62
C THR A 21 -3.40 21.42 -17.27
N PHE A 22 -2.34 20.68 -16.96
CA PHE A 22 -2.22 20.02 -15.67
C PHE A 22 -2.03 21.05 -14.55
N SER A 23 -2.92 21.00 -13.55
CA SER A 23 -2.75 21.77 -12.32
C SER A 23 -1.59 21.21 -11.48
N TYR A 24 -0.93 22.08 -10.71
CA TYR A 24 0.09 21.65 -9.75
C TYR A 24 -0.42 20.58 -8.77
N THR A 25 -1.69 20.64 -8.39
CA THR A 25 -2.33 19.63 -7.51
C THR A 25 -2.44 18.27 -8.20
N GLN A 26 -2.74 18.25 -9.51
CA GLN A 26 -2.81 17.02 -10.29
C GLN A 26 -1.43 16.39 -10.50
N LEU A 27 -0.37 17.20 -10.64
CA LEU A 27 1.00 16.68 -10.69
C LEU A 27 1.37 15.94 -9.40
N VAL A 28 0.95 16.42 -8.23
CA VAL A 28 1.18 15.74 -6.94
C VAL A 28 0.50 14.37 -6.91
N VAL A 29 -0.74 14.28 -7.40
CA VAL A 29 -1.48 13.00 -7.48
C VAL A 29 -0.77 12.02 -8.44
N MET A 30 -0.31 12.50 -9.60
CA MET A 30 0.42 11.68 -10.56
C MET A 30 1.72 11.12 -9.98
N ILE A 31 2.48 11.95 -9.25
CA ILE A 31 3.68 11.51 -8.54
C ILE A 31 3.34 10.48 -7.46
N GLY A 32 2.23 10.67 -6.74
CA GLY A 32 1.74 9.70 -5.75
C GLY A 32 1.44 8.33 -6.36
N PHE A 33 0.78 8.29 -7.51
CA PHE A 33 0.55 7.03 -8.24
C PHE A 33 1.85 6.41 -8.74
N LEU A 34 2.80 7.21 -9.24
CA LEU A 34 4.11 6.70 -9.63
C LEU A 34 4.87 6.10 -8.45
N ALA A 35 4.78 6.69 -7.25
CA ALA A 35 5.38 6.13 -6.04
C ALA A 35 4.73 4.79 -5.64
N ILE A 36 3.41 4.67 -5.76
CA ILE A 36 2.67 3.42 -5.53
C ILE A 36 3.13 2.33 -6.52
N LEU A 37 3.24 2.66 -7.80
CA LEU A 37 3.71 1.75 -8.83
C LEU A 37 5.19 1.38 -8.63
N ALA A 38 6.02 2.33 -8.21
CA ALA A 38 7.42 2.09 -7.89
C ALA A 38 7.56 1.06 -6.75
N GLU A 39 6.74 1.15 -5.70
CA GLU A 39 6.72 0.10 -4.66
C GLU A 39 6.34 -1.26 -5.26
N LEU A 40 5.32 -1.33 -6.11
CA LEU A 40 4.91 -2.61 -6.73
C LEU A 40 6.03 -3.26 -7.55
N VAL A 41 6.91 -2.46 -8.15
CA VAL A 41 8.08 -2.93 -8.91
C VAL A 41 9.26 -3.27 -8.00
N LEU A 42 9.52 -2.47 -6.97
CA LEU A 42 10.63 -2.67 -6.02
C LEU A 42 10.32 -3.78 -4.98
N GLY A 43 9.05 -4.08 -4.76
CA GLY A 43 8.55 -5.16 -3.91
C GLY A 43 8.88 -4.98 -2.42
N ILE A 44 9.02 -6.10 -1.72
CA ILE A 44 9.21 -6.18 -0.25
C ILE A 44 10.47 -5.45 0.25
N GLN A 45 11.42 -5.15 -0.62
CA GLN A 45 12.71 -4.57 -0.23
C GLN A 45 12.58 -3.13 0.33
N THR A 46 11.62 -2.35 -0.16
CA THR A 46 11.36 -0.97 0.29
C THR A 46 10.42 -0.91 1.51
N GLY A 47 9.97 -2.05 2.01
CA GLY A 47 9.32 -2.14 3.32
C GLY A 47 7.98 -1.42 3.42
N PHE A 48 7.26 -1.19 2.30
CA PHE A 48 5.96 -0.53 2.19
C PHE A 48 5.98 1.01 2.26
N ASP A 49 7.16 1.63 2.39
CA ASP A 49 7.30 3.08 2.58
C ASP A 49 6.84 3.90 1.36
N PHE A 50 7.16 3.49 0.12
CA PHE A 50 6.72 4.23 -1.07
C PHE A 50 5.22 4.13 -1.33
N LEU A 51 4.59 2.99 -0.99
CA LEU A 51 3.14 2.86 -1.10
C LEU A 51 2.42 3.84 -0.16
N LEU A 52 2.90 3.93 1.08
CA LEU A 52 2.30 4.81 2.07
C LEU A 52 2.50 6.28 1.74
N LEU A 53 3.73 6.68 1.40
CA LEU A 53 3.98 8.04 0.94
C LEU A 53 3.16 8.37 -0.32
N GLY A 54 3.07 7.43 -1.26
CA GLY A 54 2.25 7.61 -2.47
C GLY A 54 0.76 7.76 -2.16
N SER A 55 0.21 6.93 -1.26
CA SER A 55 -1.20 7.05 -0.85
C SER A 55 -1.49 8.38 -0.15
N ILE A 56 -0.57 8.89 0.68
CA ILE A 56 -0.69 10.19 1.33
C ILE A 56 -0.75 11.30 0.26
N LEU A 57 0.13 11.25 -0.74
CA LEU A 57 0.17 12.23 -1.83
C LEU A 57 -1.10 12.20 -2.70
N VAL A 58 -1.65 11.01 -2.97
CA VAL A 58 -2.93 10.88 -3.70
C VAL A 58 -4.09 11.45 -2.88
N VAL A 59 -4.17 11.14 -1.59
CA VAL A 59 -5.24 11.65 -0.71
C VAL A 59 -5.12 13.16 -0.52
N SER A 60 -3.91 13.69 -0.26
CA SER A 60 -3.71 15.12 -0.09
C SER A 60 -3.92 15.90 -1.40
N GLY A 61 -3.51 15.34 -2.54
CA GLY A 61 -3.69 15.95 -3.86
C GLY A 61 -5.15 16.00 -4.30
N THR A 62 -5.93 14.95 -4.05
CA THR A 62 -7.38 14.94 -4.33
C THR A 62 -8.15 15.93 -3.44
N VAL A 63 -7.80 16.00 -2.14
CA VAL A 63 -8.35 17.02 -1.24
C VAL A 63 -7.94 18.43 -1.70
N GLY A 64 -6.68 18.61 -2.07
CA GLY A 64 -6.14 19.86 -2.57
C GLY A 64 -6.81 20.37 -3.84
N GLU A 65 -7.17 19.46 -4.75
CA GLU A 65 -7.95 19.76 -5.95
C GLU A 65 -9.35 20.26 -5.59
N ALA A 66 -10.05 19.58 -4.66
CA ALA A 66 -11.39 19.97 -4.22
C ALA A 66 -11.41 21.40 -3.64
N LEU A 67 -10.34 21.79 -2.95
CA LEU A 67 -10.18 23.12 -2.36
C LEU A 67 -9.49 24.14 -3.29
N LYS A 68 -9.10 23.74 -4.51
CA LYS A 68 -8.36 24.53 -5.51
C LYS A 68 -7.15 25.28 -4.94
N SER A 69 -6.50 24.72 -3.92
CA SER A 69 -5.42 25.39 -3.18
C SER A 69 -4.20 24.50 -3.01
N ILE A 70 -3.08 24.97 -3.58
CA ILE A 70 -1.79 24.28 -3.49
C ILE A 70 -1.22 24.29 -2.07
N TRP A 71 -1.46 25.38 -1.31
CA TRP A 71 -0.99 25.52 0.07
C TRP A 71 -1.61 24.46 0.98
N ILE A 72 -2.88 24.14 0.77
CA ILE A 72 -3.57 23.07 1.52
C ILE A 72 -2.99 21.71 1.14
N THR A 73 -2.74 21.47 -0.16
CA THR A 73 -2.13 20.22 -0.64
C THR A 73 -0.78 19.97 0.04
N LEU A 74 0.10 20.97 0.04
CA LEU A 74 1.42 20.87 0.64
C LEU A 74 1.38 20.76 2.16
N GLY A 75 0.54 21.57 2.82
CA GLY A 75 0.36 21.52 4.27
C GLY A 75 -0.15 20.16 4.74
N MET A 76 -1.20 19.64 4.07
CA MET A 76 -1.76 18.32 4.36
C MET A 76 -0.75 17.21 4.10
N SER A 77 -0.06 17.23 2.95
CA SER A 77 0.94 16.20 2.62
C SER A 77 2.05 16.15 3.68
N SER A 78 2.53 17.31 4.12
CA SER A 78 3.60 17.40 5.11
C SER A 78 3.13 16.88 6.47
N ILE A 79 1.96 17.32 6.95
CA ILE A 79 1.39 16.87 8.22
C ILE A 79 1.14 15.35 8.20
N LEU A 80 0.53 14.82 7.14
CA LEU A 80 0.27 13.39 7.02
C LEU A 80 1.57 12.58 6.91
N ALA A 81 2.59 13.08 6.22
CA ALA A 81 3.89 12.43 6.13
C ALA A 81 4.62 12.39 7.50
N PHE A 82 4.59 13.48 8.26
CA PHE A 82 5.13 13.49 9.63
C PHE A 82 4.36 12.55 10.55
N LEU A 83 3.03 12.59 10.48
CA LEU A 83 2.15 11.70 11.25
C LEU A 83 2.42 10.24 10.88
N TYR A 84 2.67 9.96 9.61
CA TYR A 84 3.09 8.65 9.14
C TYR A 84 4.42 8.20 9.73
N ILE A 85 5.46 9.02 9.69
CA ILE A 85 6.78 8.64 10.25
C ILE A 85 6.67 8.41 11.76
N ALA A 86 5.87 9.22 12.46
CA ALA A 86 5.68 9.12 13.91
C ALA A 86 4.86 7.89 14.32
N PHE A 87 3.71 7.63 13.67
CA PHE A 87 2.80 6.53 14.03
C PHE A 87 3.04 5.25 13.24
N GLY A 88 3.32 5.36 11.95
CA GLY A 88 3.53 4.25 11.02
C GLY A 88 4.70 3.37 11.43
N ARG A 89 5.79 3.96 11.96
CA ARG A 89 6.94 3.21 12.46
C ARG A 89 6.56 2.21 13.57
N ASN A 90 5.59 2.53 14.42
CA ASN A 90 5.13 1.63 15.48
C ASN A 90 4.09 0.60 14.99
N LEU A 91 3.16 1.01 14.12
CA LEU A 91 2.06 0.14 13.67
C LEU A 91 2.48 -0.89 12.61
N ILE A 92 3.38 -0.51 11.68
CA ILE A 92 3.79 -1.38 10.57
C ILE A 92 4.76 -2.46 11.06
N ARG A 93 5.67 -2.11 11.97
CA ARG A 93 6.57 -3.09 12.60
C ARG A 93 5.79 -4.12 13.42
N GLN A 94 4.75 -3.74 14.15
CA GLN A 94 3.96 -4.71 14.91
C GLN A 94 3.10 -5.61 14.00
N LYS A 95 2.47 -5.06 12.95
CA LYS A 95 1.53 -5.85 12.13
C LYS A 95 2.23 -6.88 11.23
N ILE A 96 3.44 -6.57 10.75
CA ILE A 96 4.24 -7.50 9.95
C ILE A 96 4.89 -8.58 10.85
N ILE A 97 5.37 -8.22 12.05
CA ILE A 97 5.95 -9.20 12.99
C ILE A 97 4.86 -10.15 13.55
N VAL A 98 3.64 -9.67 13.77
CA VAL A 98 2.52 -10.50 14.29
C VAL A 98 1.98 -11.51 13.25
N THR A 99 2.28 -11.31 11.96
CA THR A 99 1.89 -12.28 10.90
C THR A 99 2.97 -13.35 10.66
N THR A 100 4.13 -13.27 11.31
CA THR A 100 5.00 -14.44 11.42
C THR A 100 4.52 -15.27 12.59
N HIS A 101 3.50 -16.08 12.28
CA HIS A 101 3.07 -17.30 12.96
C HIS A 101 3.90 -17.64 14.22
N LYS A 102 3.24 -17.63 15.39
CA LYS A 102 3.70 -18.21 16.65
C LYS A 102 4.50 -19.48 16.33
N THR A 103 5.83 -19.43 16.46
CA THR A 103 6.64 -20.61 16.20
C THR A 103 6.15 -21.65 17.18
N ASN A 104 5.64 -22.77 16.67
CA ASN A 104 4.91 -23.75 17.47
C ASN A 104 5.77 -24.26 18.65
N ILE A 105 7.10 -24.13 18.52
CA ILE A 105 8.16 -24.47 19.47
C ILE A 105 7.92 -23.91 20.87
N ASP A 106 7.46 -22.66 20.99
CA ASP A 106 7.25 -22.02 22.30
C ASP A 106 6.02 -22.55 23.05
N ASN A 107 5.09 -23.20 22.34
CA ASN A 107 3.93 -23.87 22.96
C ASN A 107 4.25 -25.31 23.40
N VAL A 108 5.41 -25.85 22.97
CA VAL A 108 5.82 -27.24 23.23
C VAL A 108 6.74 -27.34 24.44
N VAL A 109 7.52 -26.29 24.74
CA VAL A 109 8.47 -26.27 25.87
C VAL A 109 7.71 -26.22 27.20
N GLY A 110 7.78 -27.30 27.96
CA GLY A 110 7.11 -27.45 29.27
C GLY A 110 5.79 -28.23 29.23
N LYS A 111 5.30 -28.62 28.05
CA LYS A 111 4.15 -29.52 27.92
C LYS A 111 4.59 -30.99 27.92
N HIS A 112 3.74 -31.87 28.47
CA HIS A 112 3.97 -33.31 28.47
C HIS A 112 3.45 -33.92 27.16
N GLY A 113 4.24 -34.79 26.54
CA GLY A 113 3.90 -35.49 25.30
C GLY A 113 4.01 -37.00 25.44
N ILE A 114 3.30 -37.73 24.58
CA ILE A 114 3.37 -39.19 24.53
C ILE A 114 4.34 -39.60 23.43
N VAL A 115 5.28 -40.47 23.77
CA VAL A 115 6.26 -41.02 22.82
C VAL A 115 5.57 -42.06 21.94
N ILE A 116 5.47 -41.80 20.64
CA ILE A 116 4.91 -42.71 19.65
C ILE A 116 6.00 -43.61 19.06
N ARG A 117 7.21 -43.07 18.90
CA ARG A 117 8.37 -43.81 18.39
C ARG A 117 9.55 -43.70 19.34
N SER A 118 10.17 -44.84 19.65
CA SER A 118 11.29 -44.95 20.58
C SER A 118 12.38 -43.92 20.26
N ILE A 119 12.78 -43.17 21.29
CA ILE A 119 13.87 -42.21 21.22
C ILE A 119 15.13 -42.97 21.66
N THR A 120 16.11 -43.08 20.78
CA THR A 120 17.42 -43.66 21.10
C THR A 120 18.46 -42.55 21.17
N PRO A 121 19.58 -42.72 21.90
CA PRO A 121 20.62 -41.69 22.01
C PRO A 121 21.17 -41.23 20.65
N ASP A 122 21.08 -42.10 19.65
CA ASP A 122 21.61 -41.91 18.30
C ASP A 122 20.55 -41.42 17.30
N THR A 123 19.25 -41.40 17.66
CA THR A 123 18.18 -41.06 16.70
C THR A 123 17.00 -40.39 17.39
N ALA A 124 16.62 -39.22 16.86
CA ALA A 124 15.42 -38.52 17.29
C ALA A 124 14.16 -39.37 17.07
N GLY A 125 13.38 -39.56 18.13
CA GLY A 125 12.08 -40.24 18.09
C GLY A 125 10.94 -39.28 17.72
N LEU A 126 9.70 -39.79 17.75
CA LEU A 126 8.49 -39.01 17.47
C LEU A 126 7.66 -38.92 18.75
N VAL A 127 7.32 -37.70 19.16
CA VAL A 127 6.52 -37.40 20.36
C VAL A 127 5.30 -36.58 19.93
N ARG A 128 4.11 -37.00 20.33
CA ARG A 128 2.87 -36.27 20.11
C ARG A 128 2.55 -35.43 21.34
N ILE A 129 2.24 -34.15 21.12
CA ILE A 129 2.02 -33.16 22.17
C ILE A 129 0.68 -32.49 21.86
N ASP A 130 -0.25 -32.57 22.82
CA ASP A 130 -1.68 -32.28 22.75
C ASP A 130 -2.53 -33.20 21.85
N ASP A 131 -3.77 -33.43 22.28
CA ASP A 131 -4.83 -34.17 21.57
C ASP A 131 -5.55 -33.23 20.60
N GLU A 132 -5.03 -33.08 19.39
CA GLU A 132 -5.89 -32.77 18.24
C GLU A 132 -6.32 -34.12 17.64
N ASP A 133 -7.64 -34.33 17.54
CA ASP A 133 -8.28 -35.54 17.00
C ASP A 133 -7.76 -35.93 15.60
#